data_AF-A0A8J6MT98-F1
#
_entry.id   AF-A0A8J6MT98-F1
#
_cell.length_a   1.000
_cell.length_b   1.000
_cell.length_c   1.000
_cell.angle_alpha   90.00
_cell.angle_beta   90.00
_cell.angle_gamma   90.00
#
_symmetry.space_group_name_H-M   'P 1'
#
loop_
_entity.id
_entity.type
_entity.pdbx_description
1 polymer ?
#
loop_
_entity_poly.entity_id
_entity_poly.type
_entity_poly.pdbx_seq_one_letter_code
_entity_poly.pdbx_strand_id
1 'polypeptide(L)'
;IANGARCSIGDQLHPSGLMDPATYRLIGAAYAEVEAKEAWCADAQNVADIGLLSLEAVQQVRGSGDTRDVSGKIDAGAARILLEGKYLFDVIDMDADFGRYKVLILPDDVRVTPVLMEKINAYLSTGGKLLATGRSGMNEAGDAFKLDLGVAWESVNPYQPDYFKPLFPLRNLGDASFIFYAEGQKVRLVGGKELGKRENSYFNRDTFTFCSHQHTPDSHEYGGPGMVESDAGIYLAWNVFEDYSTKGSLVLKETVCYALDRLLPSKLLQTDLPAQGIVTVQQQPGESRYINHLLYASPVKRGDGIEVIEDILPVYNVQVTLRLPSPARKVYLAPQMLELPYDQTDGELSYTVPKLECHQMIVVEV
;
A
#
# COMPACT_ATOMS: atom_id res chain seq x y z
N ILE A 1 4.69 8.04 -16.13
CA ILE A 1 4.12 9.39 -15.91
C ILE A 1 3.32 9.55 -14.62
N ALA A 2 2.27 8.75 -14.33
CA ALA A 2 1.44 8.94 -13.13
C ALA A 2 2.16 8.68 -11.78
N ASN A 3 3.29 7.99 -11.80
CA ASN A 3 4.17 7.79 -10.65
C ASN A 3 5.49 8.61 -10.76
N GLY A 4 5.52 9.68 -11.55
CA GLY A 4 6.72 10.51 -11.78
C GLY A 4 7.77 9.89 -12.72
N ALA A 5 7.61 8.62 -13.12
CA ALA A 5 8.53 7.96 -14.06
C ALA A 5 8.62 8.69 -15.41
N ARG A 6 9.85 8.81 -15.93
CA ARG A 6 10.20 9.37 -17.23
C ARG A 6 10.03 8.35 -18.36
N CYS A 7 10.35 8.77 -19.58
CA CYS A 7 10.31 7.93 -20.77
C CYS A 7 11.24 6.71 -20.61
N SER A 8 10.67 5.52 -20.70
CA SER A 8 11.39 4.26 -20.69
C SER A 8 10.71 3.30 -21.66
N ILE A 9 11.51 2.61 -22.46
CA ILE A 9 11.03 1.59 -23.37
C ILE A 9 11.93 0.37 -23.31
N GLY A 10 11.30 -0.80 -23.20
CA GLY A 10 11.95 -2.08 -23.43
C GLY A 10 11.65 -2.54 -24.86
N ASP A 11 12.70 -2.74 -25.66
CA ASP A 11 12.64 -3.37 -26.96
C ASP A 11 13.55 -4.61 -26.96
N GLN A 12 13.02 -5.76 -27.37
CA GLN A 12 13.82 -6.96 -27.61
C GLN A 12 14.38 -6.86 -29.03
N LEU A 13 15.34 -5.96 -29.21
CA LEU A 13 15.87 -5.61 -30.52
C LEU A 13 16.39 -6.85 -31.25
N HIS A 14 16.03 -6.98 -32.52
CA HIS A 14 16.50 -8.09 -33.35
C HIS A 14 18.05 -8.13 -33.35
N PRO A 15 18.70 -9.31 -33.35
CA PRO A 15 20.17 -9.43 -33.29
C PRO A 15 20.93 -8.68 -34.38
N SER A 16 20.28 -8.35 -35.51
CA SER A 16 20.87 -7.52 -36.56
C SER A 16 20.93 -6.02 -36.24
N GLY A 17 20.29 -5.58 -35.15
CA GLY A 17 20.15 -4.17 -34.78
C GLY A 17 19.10 -3.40 -35.59
N LEU A 18 18.37 -4.06 -36.50
CA LEU A 18 17.32 -3.42 -37.30
C LEU A 18 16.05 -3.26 -36.47
N MET A 19 15.46 -2.06 -36.54
CA MET A 19 14.17 -1.77 -35.94
C MET A 19 13.05 -2.48 -36.70
N ASP A 20 12.09 -3.04 -35.97
CA ASP A 20 10.84 -3.50 -36.56
C ASP A 20 9.88 -2.29 -36.74
N PRO A 21 9.53 -1.89 -37.98
CA PRO A 21 8.74 -0.68 -38.19
C PRO A 21 7.33 -0.75 -37.60
N ALA A 22 6.75 -1.94 -37.42
CA ALA A 22 5.41 -2.07 -36.83
C ALA A 22 5.44 -1.78 -35.33
N THR A 23 6.43 -2.33 -34.63
CA THR A 23 6.70 -2.10 -33.22
C THR A 23 6.93 -0.61 -32.95
N TYR A 24 7.79 0.04 -33.74
CA TYR A 24 8.09 1.47 -33.56
C TYR A 24 6.91 2.40 -33.91
N ARG A 25 5.98 1.98 -34.77
CA ARG A 25 4.71 2.72 -34.96
C ARG A 25 3.82 2.66 -33.72
N LEU A 26 3.72 1.51 -33.05
CA LEU A 26 2.96 1.36 -31.80
C LEU A 26 3.57 2.21 -30.68
N ILE A 27 4.89 2.16 -30.56
CA ILE A 27 5.65 3.00 -29.62
C ILE A 27 5.37 4.48 -29.89
N GLY A 28 5.48 4.93 -31.15
CA GLY A 28 5.19 6.30 -31.53
C GLY A 28 3.77 6.75 -31.15
N ALA A 29 2.77 5.89 -31.32
CA ALA A 29 1.40 6.20 -30.91
C ALA A 29 1.26 6.38 -29.39
N ALA A 30 1.90 5.53 -28.59
CA ALA A 30 1.91 5.66 -27.13
C ALA A 30 2.63 6.94 -26.68
N TYR A 31 3.76 7.27 -27.30
CA TYR A 31 4.55 8.46 -26.94
C TYR A 31 3.92 9.77 -27.42
N ALA A 32 3.12 9.78 -28.49
CA ALA A 32 2.33 10.96 -28.87
C ALA A 32 1.33 11.34 -27.76
N GLU A 33 0.78 10.36 -27.03
CA GLU A 33 -0.07 10.63 -25.86
C GLU A 33 0.75 11.20 -24.69
N VAL A 34 1.98 10.73 -24.50
CA VAL A 34 2.89 11.25 -23.46
C VAL A 34 3.34 12.68 -23.77
N GLU A 35 3.70 12.97 -25.03
CA GLU A 35 4.06 14.31 -25.51
C GLU A 35 2.92 15.30 -25.25
N ALA A 36 1.67 14.92 -25.58
CA ALA A 36 0.51 15.74 -25.30
C ALA A 36 0.29 16.03 -23.79
N LYS A 37 0.90 15.25 -22.89
CA LYS A 37 0.79 15.37 -21.42
C LYS A 37 2.03 15.97 -20.76
N GLU A 38 3.09 16.24 -21.53
CA GLU A 38 4.42 16.58 -21.02
C GLU A 38 4.39 17.79 -20.08
N ALA A 39 3.63 18.84 -20.43
CA ALA A 39 3.53 20.06 -19.65
C ALA A 39 3.16 19.81 -18.18
N TRP A 40 2.32 18.80 -17.90
CA TRP A 40 1.85 18.46 -16.54
C TRP A 40 2.68 17.39 -15.84
N CYS A 41 3.64 16.76 -16.54
CA CYS A 41 4.45 15.65 -16.02
C CYS A 41 5.94 16.03 -15.83
N ALA A 42 6.43 17.03 -16.57
CA ALA A 42 7.78 17.55 -16.41
C ALA A 42 7.96 18.16 -15.00
N ASP A 43 9.09 17.90 -14.33
CA ASP A 43 9.40 18.48 -13.00
C ASP A 43 8.35 18.28 -11.91
N ALA A 44 7.42 17.33 -12.11
CA ALA A 44 6.43 16.97 -11.13
C ALA A 44 7.04 16.09 -10.03
N GLN A 45 6.58 16.31 -8.79
CA GLN A 45 7.02 15.60 -7.59
C GLN A 45 5.84 14.84 -6.99
N ASN A 46 6.04 13.57 -6.62
CA ASN A 46 4.99 12.78 -5.98
C ASN A 46 4.61 13.37 -4.61
N VAL A 47 3.31 13.32 -4.31
CA VAL A 47 2.73 13.68 -3.02
C VAL A 47 2.17 12.42 -2.37
N ALA A 48 2.65 12.10 -1.18
CA ALA A 48 2.33 10.88 -0.46
C ALA A 48 2.09 11.13 1.03
N ASP A 49 1.10 10.45 1.61
CA ASP A 49 0.87 10.42 3.06
C ASP A 49 1.69 9.31 3.73
N ILE A 50 2.01 8.24 3.00
CA ILE A 50 2.61 7.01 3.51
C ILE A 50 3.98 6.76 2.88
N GLY A 51 4.96 6.39 3.70
CA GLY A 51 6.20 5.77 3.25
C GLY A 51 6.14 4.26 3.50
N LEU A 52 6.27 3.43 2.47
CA LEU A 52 6.48 1.99 2.61
C LEU A 52 7.98 1.72 2.58
N LEU A 53 8.57 1.39 3.73
CA LEU A 53 9.99 1.04 3.79
C LEU A 53 10.19 -0.34 3.15
N SER A 54 10.75 -0.37 1.94
CA SER A 54 10.93 -1.61 1.18
C SER A 54 11.78 -2.60 1.94
N LEU A 55 11.26 -3.81 2.10
CA LEU A 55 12.01 -4.89 2.72
C LEU A 55 13.21 -5.27 1.86
N GLU A 56 13.09 -5.22 0.53
CA GLU A 56 14.21 -5.44 -0.38
C GLU A 56 15.34 -4.43 -0.11
N ALA A 57 15.03 -3.14 0.00
CA ALA A 57 16.03 -2.10 0.26
C ALA A 57 16.77 -2.30 1.60
N VAL A 58 16.06 -2.71 2.65
CA VAL A 58 16.66 -2.93 3.97
C VAL A 58 17.44 -4.26 4.04
N GLN A 59 17.02 -5.28 3.30
CA GLN A 59 17.69 -6.59 3.26
C GLN A 59 18.90 -6.64 2.32
N GLN A 60 18.95 -5.86 1.24
CA GLN A 60 20.13 -5.82 0.36
C GLN A 60 21.40 -5.36 1.12
N VAL A 61 21.25 -4.50 2.14
CA VAL A 61 22.34 -4.13 3.07
C VAL A 61 22.89 -5.34 3.84
N ARG A 62 22.12 -6.44 3.94
CA ARG A 62 22.46 -7.65 4.71
C ARG A 62 23.11 -8.77 3.90
N GLY A 63 23.32 -8.60 2.59
CA GLY A 63 24.19 -9.46 1.80
C GLY A 63 23.74 -10.92 1.59
N SER A 64 22.46 -11.25 1.67
CA SER A 64 21.97 -12.63 1.47
C SER A 64 21.41 -12.87 0.07
N GLY A 65 22.13 -13.65 -0.74
CA GLY A 65 21.67 -14.16 -2.04
C GLY A 65 20.73 -15.35 -1.88
N ASP A 66 19.44 -15.09 -1.65
CA ASP A 66 18.28 -15.95 -1.96
C ASP A 66 16.93 -15.32 -1.51
N THR A 67 16.98 -14.19 -0.80
CA THR A 67 15.78 -13.56 -0.17
C THR A 67 14.94 -12.69 -1.11
N ARG A 68 15.34 -12.50 -2.38
CA ARG A 68 14.67 -11.58 -3.33
C ARG A 68 13.23 -11.98 -3.63
N ASP A 69 12.93 -13.28 -3.68
CA ASP A 69 11.58 -13.78 -3.97
C ASP A 69 10.60 -13.57 -2.81
N VAL A 70 11.10 -13.50 -1.58
CA VAL A 70 10.26 -13.27 -0.38
C VAL A 70 10.08 -11.78 -0.12
N SER A 71 11.15 -10.98 -0.21
CA SER A 71 11.07 -9.52 -0.06
C SER A 71 10.17 -8.90 -1.12
N GLY A 72 10.27 -9.37 -2.38
CA GLY A 72 9.40 -8.92 -3.46
C GLY A 72 7.92 -9.23 -3.24
N LYS A 73 7.58 -10.35 -2.59
CA LYS A 73 6.18 -10.70 -2.28
C LYS A 73 5.59 -9.81 -1.20
N ILE A 74 6.36 -9.55 -0.14
CA ILE A 74 5.94 -8.68 0.97
C ILE A 74 5.70 -7.25 0.47
N ASP A 75 6.67 -6.67 -0.25
CA ASP A 75 6.55 -5.33 -0.80
C ASP A 75 5.38 -5.25 -1.81
N ALA A 76 5.20 -6.27 -2.66
CA ALA A 76 4.07 -6.34 -3.59
C ALA A 76 2.71 -6.47 -2.88
N GLY A 77 2.63 -7.25 -1.80
CA GLY A 77 1.41 -7.38 -0.99
C GLY A 77 0.99 -6.06 -0.36
N ALA A 78 1.95 -5.33 0.21
CA ALA A 78 1.73 -3.99 0.75
C ALA A 78 1.29 -3.00 -0.33
N ALA A 79 2.00 -2.95 -1.45
CA ALA A 79 1.67 -2.06 -2.56
C ALA A 79 0.26 -2.33 -3.11
N ARG A 80 -0.14 -3.61 -3.27
CA ARG A 80 -1.50 -3.95 -3.73
C ARG A 80 -2.58 -3.46 -2.77
N ILE A 81 -2.42 -3.66 -1.46
CA ILE A 81 -3.38 -3.15 -0.47
C ILE A 81 -3.48 -1.62 -0.55
N LEU A 82 -2.34 -0.92 -0.64
CA LEU A 82 -2.30 0.54 -0.70
C LEU A 82 -2.98 1.08 -1.97
N LEU A 83 -2.69 0.49 -3.13
CA LEU A 83 -3.31 0.85 -4.41
C LEU A 83 -4.82 0.58 -4.40
N GLU A 84 -5.24 -0.60 -3.92
CA GLU A 84 -6.66 -0.95 -3.83
C GLU A 84 -7.41 -0.06 -2.84
N GLY A 85 -6.77 0.29 -1.72
CA GLY A 85 -7.28 1.18 -0.68
C GLY A 85 -7.19 2.67 -1.01
N LYS A 86 -6.67 3.04 -2.20
CA LYS A 86 -6.56 4.42 -2.70
C LYS A 86 -5.71 5.33 -1.79
N TYR A 87 -4.68 4.75 -1.19
CA TYR A 87 -3.72 5.47 -0.39
C TYR A 87 -2.63 6.09 -1.27
N LEU A 88 -2.21 7.32 -0.94
CA LEU A 88 -1.04 7.94 -1.57
C LEU A 88 0.21 7.54 -0.81
N PHE A 89 1.12 6.84 -1.48
CA PHE A 89 2.32 6.30 -0.87
C PHE A 89 3.54 6.37 -1.81
N ASP A 90 4.72 6.41 -1.21
CA ASP A 90 5.99 6.13 -1.87
C ASP A 90 6.56 4.81 -1.34
N VAL A 91 7.26 4.06 -2.20
CA VAL A 91 8.14 2.96 -1.77
C VAL A 91 9.53 3.55 -1.56
N ILE A 92 10.07 3.41 -0.35
CA ILE A 92 11.28 4.12 0.07
C ILE A 92 12.36 3.16 0.60
N ASP A 93 13.60 3.66 0.64
CA ASP A 93 14.77 2.99 1.20
C ASP A 93 15.29 3.69 2.47
N MET A 94 16.50 3.31 2.88
CA MET A 94 17.17 3.87 4.05
C MET A 94 17.75 5.28 3.84
N ASP A 95 17.75 5.82 2.61
CA ASP A 95 18.26 7.16 2.31
C ASP A 95 17.13 8.21 2.29
N ALA A 96 15.88 7.76 2.13
CA ALA A 96 14.71 8.64 2.17
C ALA A 96 14.56 9.39 3.51
N ASP A 97 14.06 10.62 3.43
CA ASP A 97 13.64 11.40 4.59
C ASP A 97 12.27 10.93 5.09
N PHE A 98 12.25 10.25 6.24
CA PHE A 98 11.02 9.71 6.83
C PHE A 98 10.07 10.81 7.30
N GLY A 99 10.57 12.01 7.62
CA GLY A 99 9.76 13.14 8.09
C GLY A 99 8.75 13.65 7.06
N ARG A 100 8.89 13.26 5.79
CA ARG A 100 7.95 13.58 4.71
C ARG A 100 6.62 12.84 4.81
N TYR A 101 6.55 11.76 5.58
CA TYR A 101 5.39 10.85 5.61
C TYR A 101 4.65 10.93 6.95
N LYS A 102 3.31 10.93 6.92
CA LYS A 102 2.49 10.87 8.13
C LYS A 102 2.52 9.49 8.78
N VAL A 103 2.62 8.44 7.95
CA VAL A 103 2.76 7.05 8.40
C VAL A 103 3.91 6.36 7.67
N LEU A 104 4.72 5.62 8.41
CA LEU A 104 5.74 4.74 7.89
C LEU A 104 5.32 3.28 8.11
N ILE A 105 5.27 2.49 7.03
CA ILE A 105 4.99 1.06 7.09
C ILE A 105 6.30 0.30 7.18
N LEU A 106 6.40 -0.57 8.19
CA LEU A 106 7.46 -1.55 8.36
C LEU A 106 6.87 -2.93 8.04
N PRO A 107 7.03 -3.43 6.80
CA PRO A 107 6.32 -4.61 6.35
C PRO A 107 7.01 -5.91 6.78
N ASP A 108 6.28 -6.70 7.57
CA ASP A 108 6.45 -8.11 7.96
C ASP A 108 7.77 -8.53 8.63
N ASP A 109 8.94 -8.04 8.21
CA ASP A 109 10.24 -8.53 8.68
C ASP A 109 11.36 -7.46 8.78
N VAL A 110 11.00 -6.19 8.95
CA VAL A 110 11.99 -5.11 9.08
C VAL A 110 12.72 -5.16 10.42
N ARG A 111 14.02 -5.51 10.39
CA ARG A 111 14.89 -5.58 11.56
C ARG A 111 15.54 -4.25 11.91
N VAL A 112 15.54 -3.90 13.19
CA VAL A 112 15.97 -2.61 13.69
C VAL A 112 17.46 -2.60 14.05
N THR A 113 18.27 -2.20 13.07
CA THR A 113 19.69 -1.89 13.26
C THR A 113 19.86 -0.60 14.10
N PRO A 114 21.06 -0.30 14.62
CA PRO A 114 21.32 0.99 15.30
C PRO A 114 20.98 2.21 14.42
N VAL A 115 21.38 2.18 13.15
CA VAL A 115 21.12 3.28 12.20
C VAL A 115 19.62 3.47 11.94
N LEU A 116 18.88 2.37 11.74
CA LEU A 116 17.43 2.46 11.54
C LEU A 116 16.73 2.93 12.82
N MET A 117 17.19 2.51 13.99
CA MET A 117 16.64 2.98 15.27
C MET A 117 16.73 4.50 15.41
N GLU A 118 17.88 5.10 15.07
CA GLU A 118 18.07 6.55 15.12
C GLU A 118 17.10 7.29 14.20
N LYS A 119 16.94 6.82 12.96
CA LYS A 119 15.98 7.40 12.00
C LYS A 119 14.54 7.27 12.47
N ILE A 120 14.13 6.10 12.97
CA ILE A 120 12.77 5.86 13.49
C ILE A 120 12.51 6.73 14.72
N ASN A 121 13.46 6.85 15.64
CA ASN A 121 13.31 7.70 16.81
C ASN A 121 13.14 9.19 16.43
N ALA A 122 13.94 9.68 15.49
CA ALA A 122 13.79 11.03 14.97
C ALA A 122 12.40 11.22 14.33
N TYR A 123 11.96 10.27 13.51
CA TYR A 123 10.64 10.27 12.88
C TYR A 123 9.47 10.28 13.88
N LEU A 124 9.53 9.41 14.90
CA LEU A 124 8.51 9.35 15.95
C LEU A 124 8.49 10.64 16.78
N SER A 125 9.64 11.26 17.02
CA SER A 125 9.74 12.52 17.79
C SER A 125 9.03 13.70 17.13
N THR A 126 8.83 13.67 15.80
CA THR A 126 8.08 14.68 15.06
C THR A 126 6.59 14.35 14.95
N GLY A 127 6.11 13.31 15.64
CA GLY A 127 4.71 12.88 15.62
C GLY A 127 4.37 11.89 14.51
N GLY A 128 5.38 11.36 13.79
CA GLY A 128 5.20 10.28 12.83
C GLY A 128 4.62 9.02 13.47
N LYS A 129 3.98 8.18 12.66
CA LYS A 129 3.32 6.95 13.13
C LYS A 129 3.78 5.73 12.36
N LEU A 130 3.84 4.60 13.03
CA LEU A 130 4.24 3.32 12.45
C LEU A 130 3.03 2.42 12.20
N LEU A 131 3.04 1.72 11.07
CA LEU A 131 2.33 0.45 10.93
C LEU A 131 3.39 -0.65 10.81
N ALA A 132 3.57 -1.45 11.86
CA ALA A 132 4.51 -2.56 11.88
C ALA A 132 3.76 -3.89 11.84
N THR A 133 4.23 -4.84 11.05
CA THR A 133 3.57 -6.15 10.91
C THR A 133 4.56 -7.29 11.12
N GLY A 134 4.08 -8.45 11.57
CA GLY A 134 4.86 -9.66 11.75
C GLY A 134 6.04 -9.47 12.71
N ARG A 135 7.26 -9.68 12.21
CA ARG A 135 8.53 -9.54 12.92
C ARG A 135 9.15 -8.13 12.80
N SER A 136 8.49 -7.20 12.10
CA SER A 136 8.98 -5.82 11.96
C SER A 136 9.07 -5.10 13.31
N GLY A 137 10.18 -4.40 13.54
CA GLY A 137 10.46 -3.70 14.80
C GLY A 137 11.29 -4.51 15.80
N MET A 138 11.61 -5.77 15.48
CA MET A 138 12.51 -6.59 16.29
C MET A 138 13.98 -6.19 16.14
N ASN A 139 14.78 -6.56 17.12
CA ASN A 139 16.24 -6.49 17.04
C ASN A 139 16.80 -7.38 15.91
N GLU A 140 18.10 -7.29 15.66
CA GLU A 140 18.74 -8.01 14.55
C GLU A 140 18.79 -9.53 14.74
N ALA A 141 18.83 -10.00 16.00
CA ALA A 141 18.74 -11.42 16.35
C ALA A 141 17.33 -11.99 16.12
N GLY A 142 16.32 -11.13 16.15
CA GLY A 142 14.93 -11.46 15.93
C GLY A 142 14.25 -12.20 17.09
N ASP A 143 14.70 -11.92 18.32
CA ASP A 143 14.24 -12.55 19.56
C ASP A 143 13.65 -11.54 20.58
N ALA A 144 13.60 -10.25 20.24
CA ALA A 144 12.91 -9.23 21.03
C ALA A 144 12.54 -8.00 20.19
N PHE A 145 11.43 -7.33 20.55
CA PHE A 145 11.11 -6.01 20.01
C PHE A 145 12.10 -4.96 20.51
N LYS A 146 12.60 -4.14 19.59
CA LYS A 146 13.45 -2.99 19.88
C LYS A 146 12.66 -1.67 19.83
N LEU A 147 11.55 -1.64 19.09
CA LEU A 147 10.57 -0.56 19.11
C LEU A 147 9.53 -0.80 20.20
N ASP A 148 9.09 0.27 20.86
CA ASP A 148 7.93 0.21 21.73
C ASP A 148 6.65 0.26 20.88
N LEU A 149 6.08 -0.93 20.65
CA LEU A 149 4.85 -1.11 19.88
C LEU A 149 3.65 -1.42 20.80
N GLY A 150 3.78 -1.17 22.11
CA GLY A 150 2.76 -1.51 23.10
C GLY A 150 2.63 -3.02 23.38
N VAL A 151 3.59 -3.83 22.93
CA VAL A 151 3.63 -5.28 23.09
C VAL A 151 5.04 -5.78 23.42
N ALA A 152 5.13 -6.93 24.07
CA ALA A 152 6.37 -7.70 24.20
C ALA A 152 6.24 -9.02 23.44
N TRP A 153 7.28 -9.41 22.71
CA TRP A 153 7.37 -10.69 22.03
C TRP A 153 7.60 -11.82 23.03
N GLU A 154 6.90 -12.94 22.83
CA GLU A 154 7.07 -14.16 23.63
C GLU A 154 7.69 -15.29 22.81
N SER A 155 7.16 -15.54 21.63
CA SER A 155 7.64 -16.57 20.72
C SER A 155 7.07 -16.37 19.30
N VAL A 156 7.56 -17.14 18.34
CA VAL A 156 6.78 -17.38 17.10
C VAL A 156 5.47 -18.04 17.50
N ASN A 157 4.37 -17.75 16.79
CA ASN A 157 3.10 -18.36 17.11
C ASN A 157 3.13 -19.87 16.83
N PRO A 158 2.73 -20.72 17.78
CA PRO A 158 2.66 -22.16 17.54
C PRO A 158 1.57 -22.59 16.56
N TYR A 159 0.60 -21.74 16.21
CA TYR A 159 -0.48 -22.08 15.27
C TYR A 159 -0.30 -21.41 13.89
N GLN A 160 -0.46 -22.17 12.82
CA GLN A 160 -0.44 -21.64 11.46
C GLN A 160 -1.30 -22.55 10.56
N PRO A 161 -2.43 -22.07 10.02
CA PRO A 161 -3.04 -20.76 10.22
C PRO A 161 -3.62 -20.56 11.64
N ASP A 162 -3.99 -19.33 11.97
CA ASP A 162 -4.85 -18.98 13.11
C ASP A 162 -5.79 -17.83 12.74
N TYR A 163 -6.51 -17.27 13.72
CA TYR A 163 -7.65 -16.39 13.45
C TYR A 163 -7.46 -14.99 14.01
N PHE A 164 -7.77 -13.97 13.22
CA PHE A 164 -7.97 -12.60 13.67
C PHE A 164 -9.44 -12.36 14.01
N LYS A 165 -9.70 -11.98 15.25
CA LYS A 165 -11.01 -11.55 15.73
C LYS A 165 -10.95 -10.06 16.07
N PRO A 166 -11.42 -9.16 15.18
CA PRO A 166 -11.40 -7.73 15.45
C PRO A 166 -12.34 -7.39 16.60
N LEU A 167 -11.98 -6.37 17.40
CA LEU A 167 -12.84 -5.77 18.43
C LEU A 167 -13.60 -4.55 17.87
N PHE A 168 -13.78 -4.54 16.55
CA PHE A 168 -14.50 -3.55 15.77
C PHE A 168 -15.11 -4.23 14.53
N PRO A 169 -16.18 -3.68 13.94
CA PRO A 169 -16.71 -4.21 12.70
C PRO A 169 -15.81 -3.83 11.51
N LEU A 170 -15.43 -4.82 10.71
CA LEU A 170 -14.89 -4.59 9.38
C LEU A 170 -16.00 -4.14 8.43
N ARG A 171 -15.64 -3.30 7.44
CA ARG A 171 -16.59 -2.57 6.59
C ARG A 171 -17.60 -3.47 5.90
N ASN A 172 -17.15 -4.58 5.31
CA ASN A 172 -18.03 -5.47 4.55
C ASN A 172 -18.23 -6.84 5.20
N LEU A 173 -17.53 -7.11 6.31
CA LEU A 173 -17.41 -8.46 6.88
C LEU A 173 -17.90 -8.55 8.33
N GLY A 174 -18.18 -7.42 8.98
CA GLY A 174 -18.59 -7.40 10.39
C GLY A 174 -17.44 -7.80 11.31
N ASP A 175 -17.76 -8.45 12.43
CA ASP A 175 -16.84 -8.75 13.53
C ASP A 175 -16.67 -10.26 13.77
N ALA A 176 -16.74 -11.09 12.73
CA ALA A 176 -16.49 -12.53 12.83
C ALA A 176 -15.00 -12.85 13.15
N SER A 177 -14.69 -14.13 13.36
CA SER A 177 -13.31 -14.61 13.46
C SER A 177 -12.84 -15.01 12.07
N PHE A 178 -11.73 -14.44 11.62
CA PHE A 178 -11.26 -14.57 10.24
C PHE A 178 -9.89 -15.22 10.16
N ILE A 179 -9.74 -16.17 9.24
CA ILE A 179 -8.49 -16.92 9.09
C ILE A 179 -7.38 -16.09 8.45
N PHE A 180 -6.19 -16.13 9.07
CA PHE A 180 -4.93 -15.59 8.57
C PHE A 180 -3.96 -16.77 8.39
N TYR A 181 -3.33 -16.88 7.22
CA TYR A 181 -2.55 -18.05 6.81
C TYR A 181 -1.04 -17.91 7.01
N ALA A 182 -0.50 -16.70 6.94
CA ALA A 182 0.93 -16.50 7.11
C ALA A 182 1.38 -16.62 8.57
N GLU A 183 2.70 -16.69 8.79
CA GLU A 183 3.27 -16.80 10.13
C GLU A 183 2.83 -15.64 11.03
N GLY A 184 2.46 -15.96 12.26
CA GLY A 184 2.13 -15.00 13.31
C GLY A 184 3.18 -14.99 14.42
N GLN A 185 3.18 -13.93 15.22
CA GLN A 185 3.97 -13.80 16.43
C GLN A 185 3.06 -13.91 17.65
N LYS A 186 3.52 -14.62 18.68
CA LYS A 186 2.88 -14.61 19.99
C LYS A 186 3.45 -13.45 20.78
N VAL A 187 2.57 -12.54 21.18
CA VAL A 187 2.91 -11.33 21.92
C VAL A 187 2.00 -11.19 23.14
N ARG A 188 2.42 -10.37 24.10
CA ARG A 188 1.58 -9.92 25.22
C ARG A 188 1.53 -8.40 25.26
N LEU A 189 0.42 -7.84 25.76
CA LEU A 189 0.27 -6.39 25.91
C LEU A 189 1.26 -5.84 26.94
N VAL A 190 1.86 -4.70 26.60
CA VAL A 190 2.67 -3.86 27.47
C VAL A 190 2.34 -2.40 27.18
N GLY A 191 1.27 -1.89 27.81
CA GLY A 191 0.84 -0.49 27.64
C GLY A 191 0.02 -0.19 26.39
N GLY A 192 0.05 -1.06 25.37
CA GLY A 192 -0.79 -0.93 24.18
C GLY A 192 -2.28 -1.24 24.41
N LYS A 193 -3.11 -0.72 23.52
CA LYS A 193 -4.55 -1.00 23.44
C LYS A 193 -4.81 -2.08 22.38
N GLU A 194 -5.36 -3.21 22.81
CA GLU A 194 -5.79 -4.26 21.89
C GLU A 194 -7.00 -3.79 21.07
N LEU A 195 -6.88 -3.87 19.75
CA LEU A 195 -7.93 -3.58 18.77
C LEU A 195 -8.50 -4.85 18.13
N GLY A 196 -7.79 -5.96 18.23
CA GLY A 196 -8.23 -7.26 17.75
C GLY A 196 -7.38 -8.35 18.37
N LYS A 197 -7.99 -9.49 18.66
CA LYS A 197 -7.35 -10.63 19.31
C LYS A 197 -7.03 -11.71 18.30
N ARG A 198 -6.11 -12.59 18.70
CA ARG A 198 -5.83 -13.86 18.04
C ARG A 198 -6.71 -14.92 18.66
N GLU A 199 -7.27 -15.80 17.83
CA GLU A 199 -7.94 -17.01 18.28
C GLU A 199 -7.23 -18.22 17.68
N ASN A 200 -6.91 -19.21 18.52
CA ASN A 200 -6.12 -20.37 18.09
C ASN A 200 -6.95 -21.28 17.17
N SER A 201 -6.29 -21.93 16.23
CA SER A 201 -6.84 -23.14 15.61
C SER A 201 -6.88 -24.29 16.63
N TYR A 202 -7.80 -25.25 16.52
CA TYR A 202 -7.79 -26.42 17.42
C TYR A 202 -6.45 -27.19 17.41
N PHE A 203 -5.80 -27.26 16.25
CA PHE A 203 -4.48 -27.87 16.04
C PHE A 203 -3.94 -27.47 14.65
N ASN A 204 -2.62 -27.52 14.48
CA ASN A 204 -2.02 -27.46 13.15
C ASN A 204 -2.24 -28.76 12.40
N ARG A 205 -2.58 -28.66 11.12
CA ARG A 205 -2.75 -29.83 10.28
C ARG A 205 -1.39 -30.44 9.95
N ASP A 206 -1.32 -31.76 10.02
CA ASP A 206 -0.19 -32.55 9.52
C ASP A 206 -0.71 -33.82 8.82
N THR A 207 0.17 -34.76 8.49
CA THR A 207 -0.19 -36.01 7.81
C THR A 207 -1.13 -36.90 8.62
N PHE A 208 -1.09 -36.82 9.95
CA PHE A 208 -1.84 -37.68 10.88
C PHE A 208 -3.00 -36.94 11.58
N THR A 209 -2.99 -35.61 11.55
CA THR A 209 -3.95 -34.73 12.22
C THR A 209 -4.59 -33.82 11.17
N PHE A 210 -5.81 -34.16 10.75
CA PHE A 210 -6.47 -33.52 9.61
C PHE A 210 -7.87 -33.01 9.98
N CYS A 211 -8.25 -31.86 9.40
CA CYS A 211 -9.61 -31.36 9.43
C CYS A 211 -9.94 -30.62 8.14
N SER A 212 -11.12 -30.92 7.56
CA SER A 212 -11.73 -30.19 6.45
C SER A 212 -10.83 -30.05 5.20
N HIS A 213 -11.24 -29.23 4.23
CA HIS A 213 -10.54 -29.07 2.96
C HIS A 213 -9.22 -28.31 3.11
N GLN A 214 -9.22 -27.13 3.78
CA GLN A 214 -8.08 -26.22 3.72
C GLN A 214 -7.45 -25.81 5.07
N HIS A 215 -8.23 -25.76 6.16
CA HIS A 215 -7.72 -25.32 7.47
C HIS A 215 -8.47 -25.97 8.63
N THR A 216 -7.83 -26.01 9.80
CA THR A 216 -8.48 -26.41 11.06
C THR A 216 -9.34 -25.26 11.57
N PRO A 217 -10.58 -25.50 12.05
CA PRO A 217 -11.46 -24.46 12.58
C PRO A 217 -10.88 -23.69 13.77
N ASP A 218 -11.47 -22.51 13.99
CA ASP A 218 -11.25 -21.66 15.16
C ASP A 218 -11.72 -22.36 16.45
N SER A 219 -10.86 -22.37 17.46
CA SER A 219 -11.16 -22.90 18.79
C SER A 219 -11.83 -21.87 19.71
N HIS A 220 -11.82 -20.59 19.32
CA HIS A 220 -12.20 -19.43 20.14
C HIS A 220 -11.33 -19.22 21.39
N GLU A 221 -10.26 -20.00 21.56
CA GLU A 221 -9.28 -19.80 22.62
C GLU A 221 -8.48 -18.53 22.35
N TYR A 222 -8.37 -17.67 23.36
CA TYR A 222 -7.58 -16.44 23.28
C TYR A 222 -6.09 -16.76 23.07
N GLY A 223 -5.58 -16.47 21.87
CA GLY A 223 -4.20 -16.69 21.46
C GLY A 223 -3.25 -15.52 21.73
N GLY A 224 -3.76 -14.42 22.31
CA GLY A 224 -3.04 -13.17 22.55
C GLY A 224 -3.53 -12.01 21.67
N PRO A 225 -2.88 -10.83 21.76
CA PRO A 225 -3.20 -9.67 20.93
C PRO A 225 -2.81 -9.88 19.46
N GLY A 226 -3.72 -9.52 18.55
CA GLY A 226 -3.53 -9.62 17.10
C GLY A 226 -3.31 -8.28 16.40
N MET A 227 -4.02 -7.24 16.86
CA MET A 227 -3.81 -5.85 16.45
C MET A 227 -3.73 -4.99 17.71
N VAL A 228 -2.67 -4.19 17.84
CA VAL A 228 -2.42 -3.35 19.03
C VAL A 228 -2.08 -1.93 18.60
N GLU A 229 -2.69 -0.96 19.26
CA GLU A 229 -2.39 0.47 19.12
C GLU A 229 -1.57 0.96 20.31
N SER A 230 -0.54 1.75 20.02
CA SER A 230 0.35 2.39 20.98
C SER A 230 0.62 3.85 20.58
N ASP A 231 1.40 4.57 21.38
CA ASP A 231 1.81 5.93 21.03
C ASP A 231 2.65 5.98 19.74
N ALA A 232 3.42 4.93 19.44
CA ALA A 232 4.22 4.83 18.21
C ALA A 232 3.36 4.55 16.97
N GLY A 233 2.21 3.90 17.12
CA GLY A 233 1.33 3.52 16.01
C GLY A 233 0.66 2.17 16.22
N ILE A 234 0.44 1.42 15.14
CA ILE A 234 -0.26 0.12 15.18
C ILE A 234 0.68 -1.04 14.83
N TYR A 235 0.57 -2.11 15.59
CA TYR A 235 1.22 -3.39 15.33
C TYR A 235 0.20 -4.48 14.96
N LEU A 236 0.51 -5.27 13.92
CA LEU A 236 -0.21 -6.49 13.55
C LEU A 236 0.68 -7.71 13.75
N ALA A 237 0.16 -8.74 14.42
CA ALA A 237 0.95 -9.90 14.82
C ALA A 237 1.35 -10.84 13.68
N TRP A 238 0.83 -10.66 12.46
CA TRP A 238 1.04 -11.55 11.31
C TRP A 238 1.86 -10.93 10.19
N ASN A 239 2.45 -11.78 9.36
CA ASN A 239 2.99 -11.40 8.05
C ASN A 239 1.84 -11.11 7.06
N VAL A 240 1.08 -10.05 7.30
CA VAL A 240 -0.17 -9.76 6.56
C VAL A 240 0.07 -9.41 5.09
N PHE A 241 1.25 -8.87 4.75
CA PHE A 241 1.56 -8.48 3.38
C PHE A 241 1.99 -9.68 2.54
N GLU A 242 2.82 -10.57 3.10
CA GLU A 242 3.09 -11.88 2.53
C GLU A 242 1.79 -12.65 2.27
N ASP A 243 0.91 -12.71 3.27
CA ASP A 243 -0.37 -13.40 3.17
C ASP A 243 -1.24 -12.80 2.05
N TYR A 244 -1.36 -11.47 1.98
CA TYR A 244 -2.14 -10.83 0.93
C TYR A 244 -1.55 -11.08 -0.46
N SER A 245 -0.23 -11.05 -0.61
CA SER A 245 0.43 -11.30 -1.89
C SER A 245 0.15 -12.71 -2.44
N THR A 246 -0.07 -13.68 -1.55
CA THR A 246 -0.26 -15.10 -1.88
C THR A 246 -1.73 -15.55 -1.88
N LYS A 247 -2.58 -14.97 -1.03
CA LYS A 247 -3.99 -15.35 -0.86
C LYS A 247 -4.99 -14.31 -1.36
N GLY A 248 -4.63 -13.03 -1.41
CA GLY A 248 -5.53 -11.95 -1.85
C GLY A 248 -6.80 -11.81 -1.00
N SER A 249 -6.73 -12.11 0.30
CA SER A 249 -7.92 -12.14 1.17
C SER A 249 -8.50 -10.74 1.39
N LEU A 250 -9.80 -10.58 1.18
CA LEU A 250 -10.53 -9.33 1.48
C LEU A 250 -10.39 -8.92 2.95
N VAL A 251 -10.40 -9.90 3.87
CA VAL A 251 -10.26 -9.64 5.31
C VAL A 251 -8.92 -8.97 5.61
N LEU A 252 -7.82 -9.47 5.03
CA LEU A 252 -6.47 -8.93 5.23
C LEU A 252 -6.41 -7.47 4.77
N LYS A 253 -6.95 -7.20 3.57
CA LYS A 253 -7.05 -5.83 3.06
C LYS A 253 -7.85 -4.94 4.00
N GLU A 254 -9.05 -5.33 4.41
CA GLU A 254 -9.87 -4.49 5.29
C GLU A 254 -9.23 -4.26 6.66
N THR A 255 -8.50 -5.24 7.19
CA THR A 255 -7.77 -5.14 8.45
C THR A 255 -6.63 -4.12 8.36
N VAL A 256 -5.82 -4.18 7.29
CA VAL A 256 -4.74 -3.22 7.06
C VAL A 256 -5.29 -1.83 6.74
N CYS A 257 -6.34 -1.73 5.92
CA CYS A 257 -7.00 -0.46 5.64
C CYS A 257 -7.56 0.18 6.91
N TYR A 258 -8.18 -0.59 7.81
CA TYR A 258 -8.65 -0.08 9.09
C TYR A 258 -7.50 0.51 9.92
N ALA A 259 -6.37 -0.20 10.01
CA ALA A 259 -5.20 0.29 10.72
C ALA A 259 -4.69 1.60 10.11
N LEU A 260 -4.59 1.68 8.78
CA LEU A 260 -4.14 2.89 8.07
C LEU A 260 -5.12 4.05 8.22
N ASP A 261 -6.43 3.82 8.10
CA ASP A 261 -7.48 4.83 8.32
C ASP A 261 -7.40 5.42 9.73
N ARG A 262 -7.11 4.56 10.72
CA ARG A 262 -6.93 4.97 12.11
C ARG A 262 -5.66 5.79 12.33
N LEU A 263 -4.58 5.45 11.64
CA LEU A 263 -3.32 6.21 11.68
C LEU A 263 -3.36 7.49 10.83
N LEU A 264 -4.25 7.57 9.84
CA LEU A 264 -4.41 8.70 8.91
C LEU A 264 -5.85 9.27 8.96
N PRO A 265 -6.25 9.89 10.08
CA PRO A 265 -7.59 10.46 10.22
C PRO A 265 -7.85 11.62 9.24
N SER A 266 -6.80 12.21 8.67
CA SER A 266 -6.88 13.30 7.68
C SER A 266 -6.00 12.99 6.48
N LYS A 267 -6.51 12.10 5.62
CA LYS A 267 -5.90 11.75 4.32
C LYS A 267 -5.86 12.97 3.40
N LEU A 268 -4.83 13.02 2.56
CA LEU A 268 -4.75 14.03 1.50
C LEU A 268 -5.76 13.77 0.39
N LEU A 269 -6.10 12.50 0.12
CA LEU A 269 -7.02 12.13 -0.95
C LEU A 269 -8.06 11.11 -0.49
N GLN A 270 -9.29 11.29 -0.97
CA GLN A 270 -10.37 10.31 -0.91
C GLN A 270 -11.07 10.21 -2.28
N THR A 271 -11.52 9.01 -2.65
CA THR A 271 -12.26 8.79 -3.90
C THR A 271 -13.13 7.54 -3.82
N ASP A 272 -14.18 7.50 -4.63
CA ASP A 272 -15.02 6.32 -4.85
C ASP A 272 -14.55 5.44 -6.03
N LEU A 273 -13.37 5.74 -6.60
CA LEU A 273 -12.79 4.96 -7.68
C LEU A 273 -12.71 3.46 -7.28
N PRO A 274 -13.17 2.51 -8.12
CA PRO A 274 -13.27 1.11 -7.71
C PRO A 274 -11.91 0.46 -7.43
N ALA A 275 -11.93 -0.74 -6.85
CA ALA A 275 -10.74 -1.42 -6.33
C ALA A 275 -9.55 -1.47 -7.30
N GLN A 276 -9.81 -1.73 -8.59
CA GLN A 276 -8.76 -1.79 -9.63
C GLN A 276 -8.24 -0.43 -10.10
N GLY A 277 -8.91 0.65 -9.72
CA GLY A 277 -8.45 1.98 -10.04
C GLY A 277 -7.19 2.34 -9.26
N ILE A 278 -6.32 3.12 -9.91
CA ILE A 278 -5.11 3.65 -9.31
C ILE A 278 -5.26 5.17 -9.26
N VAL A 279 -4.89 5.75 -8.13
CA VAL A 279 -4.92 7.20 -7.93
C VAL A 279 -3.57 7.66 -7.39
N THR A 280 -3.04 8.73 -7.97
CA THR A 280 -1.83 9.39 -7.48
C THR A 280 -2.00 10.89 -7.52
N VAL A 281 -1.24 11.60 -6.70
CA VAL A 281 -1.16 13.06 -6.75
C VAL A 281 0.30 13.46 -6.90
N GLN A 282 0.54 14.38 -7.81
CA GLN A 282 1.82 15.04 -7.99
C GLN A 282 1.65 16.55 -7.83
N GLN A 283 2.75 17.24 -7.61
CA GLN A 283 2.81 18.69 -7.57
C GLN A 283 3.89 19.21 -8.51
N GLN A 284 3.60 20.31 -9.20
CA GLN A 284 4.59 21.13 -9.91
C GLN A 284 4.71 22.47 -9.19
N PRO A 285 5.65 22.63 -8.23
CA PRO A 285 5.77 23.85 -7.45
C PRO A 285 6.01 25.10 -8.30
N GLY A 286 6.82 25.00 -9.36
CA GLY A 286 7.11 26.11 -10.28
C GLY A 286 5.86 26.64 -11.01
N GLU A 287 4.88 25.77 -11.23
CA GLU A 287 3.60 26.10 -11.89
C GLU A 287 2.47 26.35 -10.89
N SER A 288 2.74 26.24 -9.59
CA SER A 288 1.73 26.38 -8.51
C SER A 288 0.50 25.51 -8.75
N ARG A 289 0.69 24.21 -9.04
CA ARG A 289 -0.42 23.30 -9.29
C ARG A 289 -0.17 21.87 -8.81
N TYR A 290 -1.27 21.18 -8.54
CA TYR A 290 -1.32 19.74 -8.31
C TYR A 290 -1.89 19.03 -9.52
N ILE A 291 -1.50 17.77 -9.71
CA ILE A 291 -1.96 16.90 -10.77
C ILE A 291 -2.42 15.60 -10.12
N ASN A 292 -3.73 15.39 -10.10
CA ASN A 292 -4.31 14.11 -9.74
C ASN A 292 -4.40 13.22 -10.98
N HIS A 293 -3.75 12.06 -10.93
CA HIS A 293 -3.90 11.03 -11.96
C HIS A 293 -4.90 9.98 -11.49
N LEU A 294 -5.93 9.74 -12.30
CA LEU A 294 -6.83 8.61 -12.15
C LEU A 294 -6.56 7.63 -13.28
N LEU A 295 -6.35 6.36 -12.94
CA LEU A 295 -6.25 5.28 -13.91
C LEU A 295 -7.25 4.18 -13.58
N TYR A 296 -7.85 3.61 -14.62
CA TYR A 296 -8.72 2.45 -14.49
C TYR A 296 -8.64 1.58 -15.74
N ALA A 297 -8.11 0.38 -15.59
CA ALA A 297 -8.17 -0.67 -16.58
C ALA A 297 -8.25 -2.00 -15.84
N SER A 298 -9.10 -2.91 -16.32
CA SER A 298 -9.22 -4.24 -15.74
C SER A 298 -8.59 -5.26 -16.66
N PRO A 299 -7.52 -5.96 -16.23
CA PRO A 299 -7.08 -7.10 -16.98
C PRO A 299 -8.12 -8.23 -16.91
N VAL A 300 -8.05 -9.11 -17.90
CA VAL A 300 -8.77 -10.38 -17.94
C VAL A 300 -7.74 -11.51 -17.96
N LYS A 301 -8.00 -12.56 -17.17
CA LYS A 301 -7.19 -13.77 -17.19
C LYS A 301 -7.43 -14.50 -18.51
N ARG A 302 -6.35 -14.84 -19.21
CA ARG A 302 -6.40 -15.61 -20.46
C ARG A 302 -5.69 -16.95 -20.31
N GLY A 303 -4.39 -16.91 -20.00
CA GLY A 303 -3.55 -18.10 -19.79
C GLY A 303 -3.31 -18.42 -18.31
N ASP A 304 -2.37 -19.33 -18.06
CA ASP A 304 -1.86 -19.56 -16.72
C ASP A 304 -0.86 -18.46 -16.35
N GLY A 305 -1.21 -17.64 -15.36
CA GLY A 305 -0.43 -16.45 -14.97
C GLY A 305 -0.42 -15.30 -15.99
N ILE A 306 -1.23 -15.36 -17.05
CA ILE A 306 -1.29 -14.31 -18.08
C ILE A 306 -2.56 -13.47 -17.93
N GLU A 307 -2.34 -12.19 -17.68
CA GLU A 307 -3.34 -11.15 -17.56
C GLU A 307 -3.16 -10.11 -18.68
N VAL A 308 -4.23 -9.79 -19.39
CA VAL A 308 -4.19 -8.88 -20.54
C VAL A 308 -5.29 -7.85 -20.39
N ILE A 309 -5.01 -6.58 -20.72
CA ILE A 309 -6.04 -5.55 -20.88
C ILE A 309 -6.47 -5.58 -22.34
N GLU A 310 -7.67 -6.08 -22.61
CA GLU A 310 -8.26 -6.12 -23.95
C GLU A 310 -9.31 -5.03 -24.15
N ASP A 311 -10.10 -4.75 -23.11
CA ASP A 311 -11.16 -3.75 -23.12
C ASP A 311 -10.84 -2.61 -22.15
N ILE A 312 -11.04 -1.37 -22.61
CA ILE A 312 -11.05 -0.19 -21.76
C ILE A 312 -12.51 0.18 -21.48
N LEU A 313 -12.98 -0.19 -20.30
CA LEU A 313 -14.33 0.13 -19.86
C LEU A 313 -14.36 1.52 -19.20
N PRO A 314 -15.28 2.42 -19.60
CA PRO A 314 -15.40 3.73 -18.97
C PRO A 314 -15.97 3.61 -17.55
N VAL A 315 -15.42 4.37 -16.63
CA VAL A 315 -16.00 4.61 -15.29
C VAL A 315 -16.58 6.02 -15.27
N TYR A 316 -17.79 6.18 -14.75
CA TYR A 316 -18.52 7.44 -14.77
C TYR A 316 -18.63 8.05 -13.38
N ASN A 317 -18.68 9.38 -13.33
CA ASN A 317 -18.96 10.17 -12.12
C ASN A 317 -18.05 9.83 -10.94
N VAL A 318 -16.74 9.69 -11.19
CA VAL A 318 -15.76 9.43 -10.13
C VAL A 318 -15.62 10.68 -9.27
N GLN A 319 -15.94 10.54 -7.99
CA GLN A 319 -15.81 11.61 -7.01
C GLN A 319 -14.41 11.58 -6.40
N VAL A 320 -13.83 12.76 -6.26
CA VAL A 320 -12.55 12.93 -5.59
C VAL A 320 -12.60 14.12 -4.64
N THR A 321 -12.05 13.93 -3.45
CA THR A 321 -11.77 14.97 -2.47
C THR A 321 -10.27 15.04 -2.21
N LEU A 322 -9.71 16.24 -2.30
CA LEU A 322 -8.31 16.57 -1.99
C LEU A 322 -8.25 17.54 -0.80
N ARG A 323 -7.40 17.26 0.18
CA ARG A 323 -7.09 18.21 1.26
C ARG A 323 -5.83 18.97 0.90
N LEU A 324 -5.99 20.24 0.53
CA LEU A 324 -4.91 21.10 0.03
C LEU A 324 -4.67 22.28 0.99
N PRO A 325 -3.40 22.73 1.13
CA PRO A 325 -3.07 23.86 2.01
C PRO A 325 -3.49 25.22 1.42
N SER A 326 -3.76 25.28 0.12
CA SER A 326 -4.06 26.51 -0.62
C SER A 326 -5.42 26.40 -1.33
N PRO A 327 -6.12 27.53 -1.50
CA PRO A 327 -7.36 27.55 -2.28
C PRO A 327 -7.09 27.27 -3.75
N ALA A 328 -7.91 26.42 -4.37
CA ALA A 328 -7.90 26.20 -5.80
C ALA A 328 -8.40 27.46 -6.51
N ARG A 329 -7.70 27.84 -7.58
CA ARG A 329 -8.09 28.88 -8.53
C ARG A 329 -8.81 28.27 -9.73
N LYS A 330 -8.39 27.08 -10.14
CA LYS A 330 -8.93 26.38 -11.32
C LYS A 330 -8.79 24.87 -11.17
N VAL A 331 -9.80 24.13 -11.62
CA VAL A 331 -9.77 22.67 -11.74
C VAL A 331 -10.18 22.28 -13.16
N TYR A 332 -9.38 21.44 -13.84
CA TYR A 332 -9.67 21.04 -15.22
C TYR A 332 -9.08 19.68 -15.58
N LEU A 333 -9.65 19.07 -16.63
CA LEU A 333 -9.14 17.86 -17.26
C LEU A 333 -7.98 18.20 -18.21
N ALA A 334 -6.83 17.55 -18.02
CA ALA A 334 -5.69 17.64 -18.93
C ALA A 334 -5.49 16.33 -19.71
N PRO A 335 -5.17 16.39 -21.01
CA PRO A 335 -4.75 17.57 -21.77
C PRO A 335 -5.90 18.37 -22.41
N GLN A 336 -7.16 17.99 -22.18
CA GLN A 336 -8.32 18.55 -22.89
C GLN A 336 -8.63 20.01 -22.54
N MET A 337 -8.07 20.54 -21.45
CA MET A 337 -8.33 21.88 -20.91
C MET A 337 -9.81 22.14 -20.59
N LEU A 338 -10.57 21.08 -20.28
CA LEU A 338 -11.98 21.18 -19.94
C LEU A 338 -12.13 21.47 -18.44
N GLU A 339 -12.69 22.64 -18.11
CA GLU A 339 -12.92 23.03 -16.72
C GLU A 339 -13.96 22.13 -16.04
N LEU A 340 -13.69 21.81 -14.77
CA LEU A 340 -14.61 21.09 -13.91
C LEU A 340 -15.17 22.04 -12.84
N PRO A 341 -16.48 21.96 -12.54
CA PRO A 341 -16.99 22.55 -11.32
C PRO A 341 -16.36 21.86 -10.10
N TYR A 342 -16.08 22.63 -9.07
CA TYR A 342 -15.54 22.15 -7.81
C TYR A 342 -16.08 22.98 -6.64
N ASP A 343 -16.08 22.37 -5.47
CA ASP A 343 -16.38 23.04 -4.21
C ASP A 343 -15.14 22.95 -3.32
N GLN A 344 -14.81 24.01 -2.59
CA GLN A 344 -13.75 23.97 -1.58
C GLN A 344 -14.21 24.60 -0.27
N THR A 345 -14.17 23.81 0.81
CA THR A 345 -14.54 24.25 2.16
C THR A 345 -13.51 23.69 3.15
N ASP A 346 -13.04 24.52 4.08
CA ASP A 346 -12.09 24.11 5.14
C ASP A 346 -10.84 23.36 4.65
N GLY A 347 -10.33 23.75 3.47
CA GLY A 347 -9.16 23.14 2.84
C GLY A 347 -9.44 21.83 2.08
N GLU A 348 -10.69 21.34 2.07
CA GLU A 348 -11.11 20.18 1.28
C GLU A 348 -11.73 20.62 -0.04
N LEU A 349 -11.05 20.30 -1.14
CA LEU A 349 -11.48 20.50 -2.52
C LEU A 349 -12.17 19.24 -3.03
N SER A 350 -13.42 19.33 -3.49
CA SER A 350 -14.16 18.22 -4.08
C SER A 350 -14.55 18.51 -5.53
N TYR A 351 -14.42 17.50 -6.39
CA TYR A 351 -14.85 17.56 -7.79
C TYR A 351 -15.25 16.18 -8.30
N THR A 352 -15.99 16.16 -9.42
CA THR A 352 -16.44 14.93 -10.08
C THR A 352 -15.88 14.83 -11.48
N VAL A 353 -15.25 13.70 -11.79
CA VAL A 353 -14.80 13.37 -13.15
C VAL A 353 -15.94 12.65 -13.86
N PRO A 354 -16.57 13.26 -14.88
CA PRO A 354 -17.80 12.71 -15.48
C PRO A 354 -17.56 11.37 -16.18
N LYS A 355 -16.39 11.20 -16.79
CA LYS A 355 -16.00 9.98 -17.51
C LYS A 355 -14.48 9.78 -17.43
N LEU A 356 -14.06 8.58 -17.04
CA LEU A 356 -12.69 8.11 -17.04
C LEU A 356 -12.57 6.94 -18.02
N GLU A 357 -11.70 7.09 -19.03
CA GLU A 357 -11.32 6.02 -19.97
C GLU A 357 -9.81 5.80 -19.87
N CYS A 358 -9.40 4.69 -19.26
CA CYS A 358 -8.00 4.31 -18.98
C CYS A 358 -7.25 5.28 -18.05
N HIS A 359 -6.97 6.51 -18.47
CA HIS A 359 -6.17 7.47 -17.70
C HIS A 359 -6.66 8.91 -17.93
N GLN A 360 -6.90 9.65 -16.84
CA GLN A 360 -7.23 11.07 -16.86
C GLN A 360 -6.38 11.83 -15.85
N MET A 361 -5.83 12.97 -16.27
CA MET A 361 -5.18 13.93 -15.37
C MET A 361 -6.18 15.02 -15.02
N ILE A 362 -6.27 15.37 -13.74
CA ILE A 362 -7.04 16.49 -13.24
C ILE A 362 -6.05 17.46 -12.60
N VAL A 363 -6.02 18.66 -13.14
CA VAL A 363 -5.08 19.70 -12.73
C VAL A 363 -5.81 20.66 -11.80
N VAL A 364 -5.19 20.93 -10.66
CA VAL A 364 -5.66 21.89 -9.66
C VAL A 364 -4.62 23.00 -9.54
N GLU A 365 -4.91 24.17 -10.09
CA GLU A 365 -4.08 25.37 -9.94
C GLU A 365 -4.41 26.02 -8.60
N VAL A 366 -3.39 26.34 -7.79
CA VAL A 366 -3.52 26.88 -6.42
C VAL A 366 -2.82 28.20 -6.22
#